data_AF-A0A9Q0T7M0-F1
#
_entry.id   AF-A0A9Q0T7M0-F1
#
_cell.length_a   1.000
_cell.length_b   1.000
_cell.length_c   1.000
_cell.angle_alpha   90.00
_cell.angle_beta   90.00
_cell.angle_gamma   90.00
#
_symmetry.space_group_name_H-M   'P 1'
#
loop_
_entity.id
_entity.type
_entity.pdbx_description
1 polymer ?
#
loop_
_entity_poly.entity_id
_entity_poly.type
_entity_poly.pdbx_seq_one_letter_code
_entity_poly.pdbx_strand_id
1 'polypeptide(L)'
;MSLWYEHTGLAEEIFLEPESLGCAQKMFLIGEKMWKVYSGEEVVDMEGVHLVNYPLIVTRDGFVEDLVDGGGNFPDTKSPVKGRRSKLPPIFTT
;
A
#
# COMPACT_ATOMS: atom_id res chain seq x y z
N MET A 1 19.14 -2.51 5.13
CA MET A 1 18.28 -3.71 5.12
C MET A 1 17.40 -3.90 6.36
N SER A 2 17.77 -3.44 7.56
CA SER A 2 16.96 -3.68 8.78
C SER A 2 15.49 -3.29 8.64
N LEU A 3 15.18 -2.10 8.11
CA LEU A 3 13.80 -1.63 7.93
C LEU A 3 13.02 -2.49 6.92
N TRP A 4 13.69 -2.93 5.86
CA TRP A 4 13.05 -3.78 4.85
C TRP A 4 12.73 -5.16 5.43
N TYR A 5 13.63 -5.71 6.24
CA TYR A 5 13.35 -6.95 6.97
C TYR A 5 12.17 -6.80 7.92
N GLU A 6 12.12 -5.71 8.69
CA GLU A 6 10.99 -5.40 9.58
C GLU A 6 9.66 -5.32 8.82
N HIS A 7 9.62 -4.67 7.65
CA HIS A 7 8.37 -4.49 6.90
C HIS A 7 7.99 -5.69 6.02
N THR A 8 8.96 -6.46 5.53
CA THR A 8 8.72 -7.55 4.56
C THR A 8 8.84 -8.95 5.16
N GLY A 9 9.45 -9.09 6.35
CA GLY A 9 9.85 -10.37 6.93
C GLY A 9 10.99 -11.07 6.16
N LEU A 10 11.56 -10.43 5.14
CA LEU A 10 12.48 -11.04 4.19
C LEU A 10 13.83 -10.31 4.15
N ALA A 11 14.90 -11.08 3.95
CA ALA A 11 16.26 -10.59 3.75
C ALA A 11 16.86 -11.27 2.50
N GLU A 12 16.31 -10.95 1.33
CA GLU A 12 16.74 -11.49 0.04
C GLU A 12 17.80 -10.59 -0.62
N GLU A 13 18.70 -11.19 -1.41
CA GLU A 13 19.78 -10.48 -2.11
C GLU A 13 19.26 -9.43 -3.10
N ILE A 14 18.09 -9.69 -3.71
CA ILE A 14 17.44 -8.77 -4.66
C ILE A 14 17.18 -7.39 -4.05
N PHE A 15 17.06 -7.30 -2.72
CA PHE A 15 16.83 -6.04 -2.03
C PHE A 15 18.10 -5.20 -1.85
N LEU A 16 19.27 -5.75 -2.15
CA LEU A 16 20.53 -4.99 -2.18
C LEU A 16 20.62 -4.07 -3.42
N GLU A 17 19.78 -4.32 -4.43
CA GLU A 17 19.65 -3.54 -5.66
C GLU A 17 18.24 -2.92 -5.76
N PRO A 18 17.89 -1.96 -4.89
CA PRO A 18 16.53 -1.40 -4.80
C PRO A 18 16.06 -0.70 -6.08
N GLU A 19 16.98 -0.24 -6.92
CA GLU A 19 16.72 0.37 -8.23
C GLU A 19 16.34 -0.64 -9.31
N SER A 20 16.59 -1.94 -9.07
CA SER A 20 16.30 -2.97 -10.05
C SER A 20 14.79 -3.15 -10.23
N LEU A 21 14.37 -3.42 -11.47
CA LEU A 21 12.97 -3.73 -11.76
C LEU A 21 12.49 -4.94 -10.95
N GLY A 22 13.35 -5.95 -10.79
CA GLY A 22 13.05 -7.15 -10.01
C GLY A 22 12.76 -6.84 -8.55
N CYS A 23 13.56 -5.97 -7.93
CA CYS A 23 13.33 -5.56 -6.55
C CYS A 23 12.00 -4.80 -6.40
N ALA A 24 11.73 -3.82 -7.28
CA ALA A 24 10.49 -3.06 -7.26
C ALA A 24 9.25 -3.96 -7.45
N GLN A 25 9.32 -4.92 -8.38
CA GLN A 25 8.25 -5.89 -8.60
C GLN A 25 8.05 -6.81 -7.40
N LYS A 26 9.13 -7.31 -6.80
CA LYS A 26 9.05 -8.15 -5.59
C LYS A 26 8.39 -7.39 -4.44
N MET A 27 8.77 -6.14 -4.21
CA MET A 27 8.20 -5.28 -3.17
C MET A 27 6.70 -5.04 -3.39
N PHE A 28 6.32 -4.74 -4.64
CA PHE A 28 4.92 -4.56 -5.04
C PHE A 28 4.09 -5.82 -4.80
N LEU A 29 4.60 -7.02 -5.14
CA LEU A 29 3.89 -8.29 -4.95
C LEU A 29 3.70 -8.64 -3.47
N ILE A 30 4.69 -8.34 -2.62
CA ILE A 30 4.55 -8.51 -1.15
C ILE A 30 3.41 -7.61 -0.67
N GLY A 31 3.44 -6.32 -1.02
CA GLY A 31 2.41 -5.37 -0.61
C GLY A 31 1.03 -5.71 -1.15
N GLU A 32 0.91 -6.26 -2.36
CA GLU A 32 -0.37 -6.69 -2.94
C GLU A 32 -0.94 -7.91 -2.20
N LYS A 33 -0.10 -8.90 -1.91
CA LYS A 33 -0.50 -10.09 -1.14
C LYS A 33 -0.97 -9.69 0.25
N MET A 34 -0.20 -8.84 0.93
CA MET A 34 -0.50 -8.41 2.29
C MET A 34 -1.70 -7.48 2.37
N TRP A 35 -1.93 -6.65 1.35
CA TRP A 35 -3.16 -5.85 1.28
C TRP A 35 -4.41 -6.74 1.29
N LYS A 36 -4.43 -7.83 0.52
CA LYS A 36 -5.56 -8.78 0.49
C LYS A 36 -5.82 -9.43 1.86
N VAL A 37 -4.76 -9.69 2.63
CA VAL A 37 -4.88 -10.23 3.99
C VAL A 37 -5.40 -9.14 4.93
N TYR A 38 -4.79 -7.95 4.90
CA TYR A 38 -5.15 -6.82 5.75
C TYR A 38 -6.60 -6.33 5.55
N SER A 39 -7.06 -6.30 4.30
CA SER A 39 -8.42 -5.86 3.95
C SER A 39 -9.44 -6.99 3.91
N GLY A 40 -9.05 -8.22 4.26
CA GLY A 40 -9.93 -9.38 4.27
C GLY A 40 -10.92 -9.36 5.44
N GLU A 41 -12.03 -10.09 5.32
CA GLU A 41 -13.01 -10.21 6.42
C GLU A 41 -12.49 -11.07 7.58
N GLU A 42 -11.62 -12.03 7.29
CA GLU A 42 -11.02 -12.90 8.29
C GLU A 42 -9.78 -12.26 8.91
N VAL A 43 -9.69 -12.33 10.24
CA VAL A 43 -8.49 -11.89 10.96
C VAL A 43 -7.44 -12.99 10.85
N VAL A 44 -6.41 -12.73 10.06
CA VAL A 44 -5.26 -13.62 9.85
C VAL A 44 -3.99 -12.90 10.28
N ASP A 45 -3.08 -13.62 10.95
CA ASP A 45 -1.76 -13.09 11.28
C ASP A 45 -0.98 -12.82 9.99
N MET A 46 -0.40 -11.63 9.86
CA MET A 46 0.43 -11.25 8.72
C MET A 46 1.88 -11.73 8.87
N GLU A 47 2.17 -12.54 9.90
CA GLU A 47 3.45 -13.24 10.12
C GLU A 47 4.64 -12.29 10.23
N GLY A 48 4.43 -11.12 10.84
CA GLY A 48 5.45 -10.07 10.97
C GLY A 48 5.73 -9.29 9.68
N VAL A 49 4.90 -9.44 8.65
CA VAL A 49 4.93 -8.60 7.45
C VAL A 49 3.99 -7.42 7.63
N HIS A 50 4.51 -6.20 7.48
CA HIS A 50 3.77 -4.96 7.71
C HIS A 50 3.63 -4.09 6.45
N LEU A 51 4.30 -4.48 5.38
CA LEU A 51 4.18 -3.80 4.10
C LEU A 51 2.84 -4.14 3.43
N VAL A 52 2.09 -3.11 3.10
CA VAL A 52 0.90 -3.20 2.24
C VAL A 52 1.00 -2.17 1.12
N ASN A 53 0.45 -2.49 -0.05
CA ASN A 53 0.34 -1.49 -1.10
C ASN A 53 -0.70 -0.44 -0.69
N TYR A 54 -0.43 0.82 -0.98
CA TYR A 54 -1.40 1.88 -0.75
C TYR A 54 -2.63 1.65 -1.65
N PRO A 55 -3.87 1.70 -1.12
CA PRO A 55 -5.05 1.14 -1.78
C PRO A 55 -5.66 2.07 -2.84
N LEU A 56 -4.91 2.28 -3.92
CA LEU A 56 -5.32 3.04 -5.09
C LEU A 56 -4.85 2.36 -6.38
N ILE A 57 -5.47 2.74 -7.49
CA ILE A 57 -5.07 2.32 -8.84
C ILE A 57 -4.57 3.55 -9.59
N VAL A 58 -3.48 3.38 -10.33
CA VAL A 58 -3.00 4.37 -11.28
C VAL A 58 -3.33 3.87 -12.68
N THR A 59 -4.13 4.65 -13.43
CA THR A 59 -4.50 4.30 -14.81
C THR A 59 -3.33 4.51 -15.76
N ARG A 60 -3.45 3.99 -17.00
CA ARG A 60 -2.44 4.20 -18.05
C ARG A 60 -2.20 5.68 -18.37
N ASP A 61 -3.22 6.52 -18.15
CA ASP A 61 -3.17 7.96 -18.37
C ASP A 61 -2.67 8.73 -17.13
N GLY A 62 -2.33 8.02 -16.04
CA GLY A 62 -1.82 8.60 -14.80
C GLY A 62 -2.88 9.11 -13.83
N PHE A 63 -4.17 8.82 -14.07
CA PHE A 63 -5.22 9.17 -13.11
C PHE A 63 -5.21 8.22 -11.91
N VAL A 64 -5.52 8.77 -10.73
CA VAL A 64 -5.67 7.98 -9.49
C VAL A 64 -7.14 7.60 -9.32
N GLU A 65 -7.42 6.32 -9.26
CA GLU A 65 -8.73 5.72 -9.07
C GLU A 65 -8.80 4.89 -7.79
N ASP A 66 -10.02 4.67 -7.31
CA ASP A 66 -10.26 3.83 -6.14
C ASP A 66 -10.00 2.36 -6.48
N LEU A 67 -9.51 1.59 -5.50
CA LEU A 67 -9.38 0.14 -5.66
C LEU A 67 -10.78 -0.50 -5.79
N VAL A 68 -10.98 -1.28 -6.85
CA VAL A 68 -12.30 -1.81 -7.28
C VAL A 68 -13.03 -2.55 -6.15
N ASP A 69 -12.32 -3.30 -5.32
CA ASP A 69 -12.90 -4.15 -4.27
C ASP A 69 -13.00 -3.46 -2.89
N GLY A 70 -12.57 -2.20 -2.76
CA GLY A 70 -12.46 -1.50 -1.47
C GLY A 70 -13.48 -0.37 -1.25
N GLY A 71 -14.39 -0.12 -2.19
CA GLY A 71 -15.39 0.96 -2.09
C GLY A 71 -14.79 2.36 -1.93
N GLY A 72 -13.50 2.55 -2.21
CA GLY A 72 -12.76 3.80 -2.09
C GLY A 72 -12.47 4.28 -0.67
N ASN A 73 -12.83 3.52 0.38
CA ASN A 73 -12.55 3.89 1.77
C ASN A 73 -11.46 3.01 2.39
N PHE A 74 -10.79 3.52 3.44
CA PHE A 74 -9.93 2.66 4.26
C PHE A 74 -10.78 1.59 4.98
N PRO A 75 -10.26 0.35 5.14
CA PRO A 75 -10.90 -0.68 5.94
C PRO A 75 -11.35 -0.15 7.30
N ASP A 76 -12.51 -0.62 7.76
CA ASP A 76 -13.15 -0.22 9.02
C ASP A 76 -13.53 1.26 9.16
N THR A 77 -13.49 2.05 8.08
CA THR A 77 -13.83 3.48 8.11
C THR A 77 -14.83 3.88 7.02
N LYS A 78 -15.34 5.11 7.14
CA LYS A 78 -16.02 5.84 6.04
C LYS A 78 -15.08 6.89 5.41
N SER A 79 -13.78 6.64 5.60
CA SER A 79 -12.59 7.39 5.22
C SER A 79 -12.21 7.32 3.74
N PRO A 80 -12.51 8.26 2.82
CA PRO A 80 -12.09 8.08 1.44
C PRO A 80 -10.56 8.12 1.31
N VAL A 81 -9.98 7.11 0.66
CA VAL A 81 -8.52 6.93 0.49
C VAL A 81 -7.90 8.10 -0.27
N LYS A 82 -8.59 8.57 -1.32
CA LYS A 82 -8.19 9.73 -2.14
C LYS A 82 -8.34 11.07 -1.40
N GLY A 83 -8.89 11.05 -0.20
CA GLY A 83 -9.23 12.23 0.57
C GLY A 83 -10.38 13.03 -0.04
N ARG A 84 -10.60 14.21 0.52
CA ARG A 84 -11.62 15.17 0.08
C ARG A 84 -11.07 16.57 0.24
N ARG A 85 -11.32 17.43 -0.75
CA ARG A 85 -10.93 18.84 -0.66
C ARG A 85 -11.63 19.51 0.52
N SER A 86 -10.83 20.07 1.43
CA SER A 86 -11.32 20.80 2.59
C SER A 86 -11.80 22.21 2.21
N LYS A 87 -12.63 22.80 3.08
CA LYS A 87 -12.93 24.24 3.06
C LYS A 87 -11.81 25.08 3.70
N LEU A 88 -10.87 24.43 4.38
CA LEU A 88 -9.71 25.08 4.99
C LEU A 88 -8.77 25.62 3.90
N PRO A 89 -8.19 26.82 4.08
CA PRO A 89 -7.19 27.34 3.16
C PRO A 89 -5.94 26.44 3.10
N PRO A 90 -5.28 26.31 1.93
CA PRO A 90 -4.09 25.49 1.78
C PRO A 90 -2.95 25.80 2.75
N ILE A 91 -2.83 27.06 3.22
CA ILE A 91 -1.81 27.47 4.20
C ILE A 91 -1.78 26.62 5.49
N PHE A 92 -2.87 25.91 5.79
CA PHE A 92 -2.96 25.02 6.95
C PHE A 92 -2.78 23.53 6.62
N THR A 93 -2.82 23.14 5.34
CA THR A 93 -2.91 21.73 4.92
C THR A 93 -1.88 21.33 3.86
N THR A 94 -1.05 22.25 3.39
CA THR A 94 0.09 22.02 2.50
C THR A 94 1.29 22.77 3.04
#